data_AF-T1BSL9-F1
#
_entry.id   AF-T1BSL9-F1
#
_cell.length_a   1.000
_cell.length_b   1.000
_cell.length_c   1.000
_cell.angle_alpha   90.00
_cell.angle_beta   90.00
_cell.angle_gamma   90.00
#
_symmetry.space_group_name_H-M   'P 1'
#
loop_
_entity.id
_entity.type
_entity.pdbx_description
1 polymer ?
#
loop_
_entity_poly.entity_id
_entity_poly.type
_entity_poly.pdbx_seq_one_letter_code
_entity_poly.pdbx_strand_id
1 'polypeptide(L)'
;MLSFPPHLVRHYLQEFQLGATSTLLDPFCGTGTTLVEAKKLGIPSVGIEAHPFTAFAASVKVDWSPDPDELREHAQGIAEEANRRLVAQGVRDSPLEASTSDSRARASKLRRLEPELNSLLLTSSISRK
;
A
#
# COMPACT_ATOMS: atom_id res chain seq x y z
N MET A 1 -8.83 -12.41 -4.44
CA MET A 1 -8.13 -11.64 -5.49
C MET A 1 -7.07 -12.54 -6.11
N LEU A 2 -7.26 -12.97 -7.35
CA LEU A 2 -6.22 -13.63 -8.13
C LEU A 2 -5.38 -12.51 -8.77
N SER A 3 -4.16 -12.32 -8.29
CA SER A 3 -3.18 -11.41 -8.90
C SER A 3 -2.12 -12.26 -9.60
N PHE A 4 -1.65 -11.83 -10.77
CA PHE A 4 -0.53 -12.45 -11.47
C PHE A 4 0.73 -11.58 -11.33
N PRO A 5 1.93 -12.18 -11.41
CA PRO A 5 3.15 -11.41 -11.24
C PRO A 5 3.46 -10.56 -12.48
N PRO A 6 4.04 -9.36 -12.33
CA PRO A 6 4.35 -8.46 -13.47
C PRO A 6 5.29 -9.06 -14.52
N HIS A 7 6.15 -10.01 -14.14
CA HIS A 7 7.02 -10.67 -15.11
C HIS A 7 6.26 -11.56 -16.11
N LEU A 8 5.09 -12.08 -15.73
CA LEU A 8 4.25 -12.86 -16.64
C LEU A 8 3.71 -11.99 -17.78
N VAL A 9 3.29 -10.76 -17.46
CA VAL A 9 2.86 -9.80 -18.49
C VAL A 9 4.00 -9.51 -19.46
N ARG A 10 5.19 -9.18 -18.94
CA ARG A 10 6.35 -8.88 -19.77
C ARG A 10 6.72 -10.04 -20.69
N HIS A 11 6.61 -11.27 -20.21
CA HIS A 11 6.83 -12.46 -21.03
C HIS A 11 5.88 -12.51 -22.23
N TYR A 12 4.57 -12.32 -22.03
CA TYR A 12 3.61 -12.32 -23.13
C TYR A 12 3.76 -11.12 -24.07
N LEU A 13 4.07 -9.93 -23.54
CA LEU A 13 4.36 -8.75 -24.38
C LEU A 13 5.52 -9.02 -25.34
N GLN A 14 6.56 -9.72 -24.87
CA GLN A 14 7.70 -10.13 -25.68
C GLN A 14 7.36 -11.25 -26.65
N GLU A 15 6.68 -12.30 -26.18
CA GLU A 15 6.28 -13.47 -27.00
C GLU A 15 5.44 -13.03 -28.20
N PHE A 16 4.48 -12.14 -27.99
CA PHE A 16 3.62 -11.57 -29.04
C PHE A 16 4.25 -10.39 -29.78
N GLN A 17 5.48 -9.98 -29.44
CA GLN A 17 6.24 -8.92 -30.12
C GLN A 17 5.51 -7.58 -30.16
N LEU A 18 4.83 -7.21 -29.06
CA LEU A 18 4.16 -5.91 -28.96
C LEU A 18 5.19 -4.78 -28.86
N GLY A 19 4.90 -3.68 -29.55
CA GLY A 19 5.72 -2.47 -29.51
C GLY A 19 4.87 -1.20 -29.52
N ALA A 20 5.50 -0.05 -29.74
CA ALA A 20 4.83 1.26 -29.74
C ALA A 20 3.75 1.41 -30.84
N THR A 21 3.78 0.56 -31.86
CA THR A 21 2.77 0.52 -32.94
C THR A 21 1.60 -0.43 -32.63
N SER A 22 1.70 -1.22 -31.56
CA SER A 22 0.65 -2.15 -31.10
C SER A 22 -0.28 -1.44 -30.12
N THR A 23 -1.51 -1.90 -30.01
CA THR A 23 -2.43 -1.48 -28.93
C THR A 23 -2.83 -2.70 -28.12
N LEU A 24 -2.51 -2.70 -26.83
CA LEU A 24 -2.93 -3.75 -25.90
C LEU A 24 -4.34 -3.47 -25.37
N LEU A 25 -5.20 -4.49 -25.35
CA LEU A 25 -6.51 -4.44 -24.69
C LEU A 25 -6.54 -5.45 -23.55
N ASP A 26 -6.84 -4.98 -22.34
CA ASP A 26 -7.15 -5.82 -21.18
C ASP A 26 -8.61 -5.61 -20.76
N PRO A 27 -9.54 -6.51 -21.12
CA PRO A 27 -10.96 -6.34 -20.85
C PRO A 27 -11.34 -6.56 -19.37
N PHE A 28 -10.41 -7.00 -18.52
CA PHE A 28 -10.61 -7.26 -17.09
C PHE A 28 -9.39 -6.79 -16.29
N CYS A 29 -9.02 -5.52 -16.46
CA CYS A 29 -7.70 -5.04 -16.06
C CYS A 29 -7.49 -4.98 -14.55
N GLY A 30 -8.55 -5.12 -13.73
CA GLY A 30 -8.45 -5.15 -12.29
C GLY A 30 -7.79 -3.88 -11.75
N THR A 31 -6.66 -4.04 -11.05
CA THR A 31 -5.87 -2.89 -10.55
C THR A 31 -4.75 -2.46 -11.51
N GLY A 32 -4.77 -2.92 -12.77
CA GLY A 32 -3.99 -2.36 -13.87
C GLY A 32 -2.57 -2.90 -14.06
N THR A 33 -2.19 -4.08 -13.53
CA THR A 33 -0.83 -4.64 -13.69
C THR A 33 -0.41 -4.72 -15.17
N THR A 34 -1.31 -5.19 -16.05
CA THR A 34 -1.06 -5.27 -17.49
C THR A 34 -0.77 -3.90 -18.10
N LEU A 35 -1.57 -2.89 -17.74
CA LEU A 35 -1.46 -1.54 -18.26
C LEU A 35 -0.17 -0.84 -17.79
N VAL A 36 0.22 -1.05 -16.53
CA VAL A 36 1.47 -0.50 -15.98
C VAL A 36 2.68 -1.10 -16.70
N GLU A 37 2.72 -2.42 -16.90
CA GLU A 37 3.84 -3.04 -17.62
C GLU A 37 3.87 -2.64 -19.10
N ALA A 38 2.72 -2.50 -19.76
CA ALA A 38 2.63 -1.96 -21.12
C ALA A 38 3.16 -0.52 -21.20
N LYS A 39 2.73 0.35 -20.26
CA LYS A 39 3.18 1.74 -20.18
C LYS A 39 4.69 1.87 -19.95
N LYS A 40 5.28 1.03 -19.09
CA LYS A 40 6.74 0.97 -18.87
C LYS A 40 7.53 0.67 -20.15
N LEU A 41 6.93 -0.05 -21.09
CA LEU A 41 7.54 -0.41 -22.38
C LEU A 41 7.13 0.52 -23.53
N GLY A 42 6.38 1.59 -23.25
CA GLY A 42 5.89 2.52 -24.27
C GLY A 42 4.84 1.93 -25.22
N ILE A 43 4.13 0.87 -24.79
CA ILE A 43 3.08 0.23 -25.57
C ILE A 43 1.73 0.90 -25.23
N PRO A 44 1.03 1.50 -26.20
CA PRO A 44 -0.34 1.97 -26.00
C PRO A 44 -1.26 0.88 -25.46
N SER A 45 -2.09 1.20 -24.46
CA SER A 45 -2.95 0.20 -23.82
C SER A 45 -4.31 0.77 -23.41
N VAL A 46 -5.35 -0.05 -23.50
CA VAL A 46 -6.71 0.22 -23.02
C VAL A 46 -7.11 -0.87 -22.02
N GLY A 47 -7.62 -0.46 -20.86
CA GLY A 47 -8.13 -1.37 -19.85
C GLY A 47 -9.62 -1.14 -19.58
N ILE A 48 -10.37 -2.22 -19.40
CA ILE A 48 -11.79 -2.19 -19.00
C ILE A 48 -11.91 -2.89 -17.65
N GLU A 49 -12.64 -2.26 -16.74
CA GLU A 49 -12.95 -2.80 -15.42
C GLU A 49 -14.33 -2.31 -14.98
N ALA A 50 -15.15 -3.22 -14.46
CA ALA A 50 -16.52 -2.92 -14.06
C ALA A 50 -16.59 -2.32 -12.65
N HIS A 51 -15.68 -2.71 -11.76
CA HIS A 51 -15.69 -2.26 -10.37
C HIS A 51 -15.02 -0.88 -10.24
N PRO A 52 -15.75 0.19 -9.86
CA PRO A 52 -15.25 1.56 -9.95
C PRO A 52 -13.97 1.83 -9.17
N PHE A 53 -13.81 1.22 -7.99
CA PHE A 53 -12.63 1.41 -7.16
C PHE A 53 -11.36 0.78 -7.76
N THR A 54 -11.48 -0.39 -8.40
CA THR A 54 -10.32 -1.05 -9.02
C THR A 54 -9.95 -0.34 -10.31
N ALA A 55 -10.95 0.10 -11.09
CA ALA A 55 -10.75 0.98 -12.23
C ALA A 55 -10.02 2.28 -11.84
N PHE A 56 -10.41 2.91 -10.73
CA PHE A 56 -9.72 4.09 -10.18
C PHE A 56 -8.28 3.78 -9.78
N ALA A 57 -8.04 2.67 -9.08
CA ALA A 57 -6.68 2.27 -8.71
C ALA A 57 -5.80 2.02 -9.95
N ALA A 58 -6.37 1.42 -11.00
CA ALA A 58 -5.68 1.23 -12.28
C ALA A 58 -5.40 2.58 -12.96
N SER A 59 -6.38 3.49 -13.04
CA SER A 59 -6.23 4.79 -13.69
C SER A 59 -5.15 5.65 -13.02
N VAL A 60 -5.09 5.66 -11.68
CA VAL A 60 -4.04 6.37 -10.93
C VAL A 60 -2.66 5.75 -11.19
N LYS A 61 -2.55 4.42 -11.22
CA LYS A 61 -1.25 3.75 -11.46
C LYS A 61 -0.69 3.99 -12.86
N VAL A 62 -1.55 4.27 -13.83
CA VAL A 62 -1.13 4.60 -15.20
C VAL A 62 -1.09 6.10 -15.45
N ASP A 63 -1.47 6.95 -14.51
CA ASP A 63 -1.28 8.39 -14.60
C ASP A 63 0.08 8.77 -14.02
N TRP A 64 1.01 9.13 -14.91
CA TRP A 64 2.37 9.55 -14.54
C TRP A 64 2.58 11.04 -14.87
N SER A 65 1.50 11.79 -15.06
CA SER A 65 1.54 13.25 -15.24
C SER A 65 1.84 14.05 -13.97
N PRO A 66 1.54 13.58 -12.73
CA PRO A 66 1.87 14.34 -11.54
C PRO A 66 3.38 14.55 -11.36
N ASP A 67 3.76 15.78 -11.02
CA ASP A 67 5.14 16.10 -10.68
C ASP A 67 5.54 15.44 -9.34
N PRO A 68 6.65 14.68 -9.27
CA PRO A 68 7.04 13.99 -8.05
C PRO A 68 7.37 14.91 -6.86
N ASP A 69 7.90 16.10 -7.13
CA ASP A 69 8.29 17.05 -6.09
C ASP A 69 7.05 17.80 -5.56
N GLU A 70 6.15 18.24 -6.44
CA GLU A 70 4.85 18.82 -6.04
C GLU A 70 4.00 17.82 -5.24
N LEU A 71 3.95 16.56 -5.68
CA LEU A 71 3.23 15.50 -4.97
C LEU A 71 3.81 15.28 -3.57
N ARG A 72 5.14 15.31 -3.43
CA ARG A 72 5.83 15.17 -2.16
C ARG A 72 5.55 16.36 -1.23
N GLU A 73 5.65 17.58 -1.73
CA GLU A 73 5.36 18.80 -0.97
C GLU A 73 3.91 18.77 -0.46
N HIS A 74 2.96 18.42 -1.33
CA HIS A 74 1.55 18.30 -0.95
C HIS A 74 1.33 17.22 0.12
N ALA A 75 1.96 16.05 -0.03
CA ALA A 75 1.89 14.97 0.94
C ALA A 75 2.46 15.38 2.31
N GLN A 76 3.56 16.15 2.32
CA GLN A 76 4.14 16.71 3.55
C GLN A 76 3.16 17.69 4.22
N GLY A 77 2.55 18.60 3.45
CA GLY A 77 1.54 19.52 3.98
C GLY A 77 0.34 18.80 4.61
N ILE A 78 -0.15 17.72 3.98
CA ILE A 78 -1.21 16.87 4.55
C ILE A 78 -0.74 16.20 5.85
N ALA A 79 0.47 15.63 5.86
CA ALA A 79 1.02 14.95 7.03
C ALA A 79 1.16 15.91 8.22
N GLU A 80 1.64 17.13 7.99
CA GLU A 80 1.74 18.17 9.01
C GLU A 80 0.37 18.55 9.58
N GLU A 81 -0.63 18.77 8.72
CA GLU A 81 -1.99 19.09 9.16
C GLU A 81 -2.63 17.94 9.95
N ALA A 82 -2.46 16.71 9.48
CA ALA A 82 -2.92 15.52 10.20
C ALA A 82 -2.28 15.44 11.58
N ASN A 83 -0.95 15.62 11.67
CA ASN A 83 -0.23 15.61 12.94
C ASN A 83 -0.68 16.75 13.87
N ARG A 84 -0.89 17.97 13.36
CA ARG A 84 -1.44 19.09 14.15
C ARG A 84 -2.78 18.72 14.80
N ARG A 85 -3.70 18.12 14.03
CA ARG A 85 -5.01 17.69 14.53
C ARG A 85 -4.91 16.58 15.56
N LEU A 86 -4.04 15.59 15.32
CA LEU A 86 -3.81 14.50 16.26
C LEU A 86 -3.28 15.03 17.60
N VAL A 87 -2.29 15.92 17.57
CA VAL A 87 -1.72 16.54 18.78
C VAL A 87 -2.78 17.34 19.55
N ALA A 88 -3.64 18.10 18.86
CA ALA A 88 -4.75 18.82 19.48
C ALA A 88 -5.77 17.88 20.16
N GLN A 89 -5.93 16.65 19.65
CA GLN A 89 -6.75 15.60 20.24
C GLN A 89 -6.01 14.79 21.33
N GLY A 90 -4.77 15.16 21.66
CA GLY A 90 -3.93 14.45 22.63
C GLY A 90 -3.28 13.18 22.10
N VAL A 91 -3.40 12.88 20.80
CA VAL A 91 -2.74 11.77 20.11
C VAL A 91 -1.40 12.27 19.59
N ARG A 92 -0.29 11.78 20.16
CA ARG A 92 1.04 12.12 19.67
C ARG A 92 1.47 11.07 18.66
N ASP A 93 1.74 11.51 17.44
CA ASP A 93 2.43 10.69 16.46
C ASP A 93 3.87 10.51 16.96
N SER A 94 4.14 9.38 17.62
CA SER A 94 5.47 9.04 18.10
C SER A 94 6.08 8.09 17.08
N PRO A 95 7.10 8.51 16.30
CA PRO A 95 7.89 7.59 15.49
C PRO A 95 8.60 6.50 16.33
N LEU A 96 8.46 6.56 17.66
CA LEU A 96 9.34 5.92 18.61
C LEU A 96 8.64 5.45 19.91
N GLU A 97 7.49 4.78 19.82
CA GLU A 97 7.32 3.55 20.62
C GLU A 97 8.24 2.41 20.11
N ALA A 98 8.99 2.66 19.03
CA ALA A 98 9.98 1.77 18.44
C ALA A 98 11.41 1.86 19.02
N SER A 99 11.84 2.88 19.79
CA SER A 99 13.18 2.91 20.45
C SER A 99 13.56 4.17 21.27
N THR A 100 12.83 4.55 22.33
CA THR A 100 13.43 5.43 23.38
C THR A 100 13.12 4.98 24.79
N SER A 101 14.02 5.30 25.71
CA SER A 101 14.04 4.98 27.15
C SER A 101 12.74 5.27 27.92
N ASP A 102 11.85 6.10 27.37
CA ASP A 102 10.53 6.42 27.93
C ASP A 102 9.54 5.23 27.86
N SER A 103 9.76 4.31 26.91
CA SER A 103 8.99 3.05 26.80
C SER A 103 9.17 2.13 28.01
N ARG A 104 10.34 2.11 28.68
CA ARG A 104 10.54 1.34 29.92
C ARG A 104 9.84 1.95 31.12
N ALA A 105 9.79 3.28 31.20
CA ALA A 105 9.09 4.00 32.27
C ALA A 105 7.57 3.90 32.15
N ARG A 106 7.05 3.76 30.92
CA ARG A 106 5.63 3.44 30.67
C ARG A 106 5.32 1.95 30.83
N ALA A 107 6.22 1.05 30.41
CA ALA A 107 6.08 -0.39 30.61
C ALA A 107 6.02 -0.76 32.10
N SER A 108 6.77 -0.06 32.95
CA SER A 108 6.69 -0.23 34.42
C SER A 108 5.39 0.29 35.03
N LYS A 109 4.63 1.12 34.30
CA LYS A 109 3.34 1.68 34.69
C LYS A 109 2.14 0.92 34.11
N LEU A 110 2.39 -0.14 33.35
CA LEU A 110 1.34 -1.02 32.84
C LEU A 110 0.75 -1.85 33.99
N ARG A 111 -0.58 -1.93 34.04
CA ARG A 111 -1.27 -2.80 34.99
C ARG A 111 -0.89 -4.25 34.69
N ARG A 112 -0.35 -4.94 35.69
CA ARG A 112 -0.15 -6.40 35.62
C ARG A 112 -1.43 -7.09 36.03
N LEU A 113 -1.71 -8.23 35.41
CA LEU A 113 -2.79 -9.11 35.85
C LEU A 113 -2.42 -9.71 37.20
N GLU A 114 -3.43 -9.89 38.06
CA GLU A 114 -3.26 -10.65 39.29
C GLU A 114 -2.78 -12.07 38.97
N PRO A 115 -1.97 -12.71 39.83
CA PRO A 115 -1.34 -14.00 39.55
C PRO A 115 -2.33 -15.09 39.11
N GLU A 116 -3.53 -15.08 39.66
CA GLU A 116 -4.61 -16.02 39.36
C GLU A 116 -5.14 -15.87 37.92
N LEU A 117 -5.30 -14.63 37.45
CA LEU A 117 -5.75 -14.33 36.08
C LEU A 117 -4.70 -14.66 35.02
N ASN A 118 -3.42 -14.58 35.37
CA ASN A 118 -2.33 -14.98 34.46
C ASN A 118 -2.36 -16.48 34.14
N SER A 119 -2.84 -17.32 35.06
CA SER A 119 -2.95 -18.77 34.84
C SER A 119 -4.07 -19.15 33.85
N LEU A 120 -5.01 -18.24 33.61
CA LEU A 120 -6.13 -18.42 32.67
C LEU A 120 -5.75 -18.01 31.24
N LEU A 121 -4.56 -17.42 31.03
CA LEU A 121 -4.06 -17.12 29.70
C LEU A 121 -3.67 -18.41 28.99
N LEU A 122 -4.29 -18.67 27.85
CA LEU A 122 -3.95 -19.82 26.99
C LEU A 122 -2.53 -19.66 26.45
N THR A 123 -1.56 -20.33 27.08
CA THR A 123 -0.12 -20.22 26.78
C THR A 123 0.33 -20.93 25.50
N SER A 124 -0.58 -21.16 24.54
CA SER A 124 -0.27 -21.84 23.28
C SER A 124 -1.33 -21.67 22.18
N SER A 125 -2.18 -20.64 22.23
CA SER A 125 -3.24 -20.42 21.22
C SER A 125 -2.78 -19.80 19.91
N ILE A 126 -1.52 -19.36 19.77
CA ILE A 126 -0.98 -18.87 18.51
C ILE A 126 0.08 -19.86 18.04
N SER A 127 -0.41 -20.95 17.45
CA SER A 127 0.42 -21.92 16.72
C SER A 127 0.95 -21.26 15.44
N ARG A 128 2.25 -21.41 15.16
CA ARG A 128 2.85 -21.02 13.88
C ARG A 128 2.22 -21.84 12.75
N LYS A 129 1.60 -21.17 11.79
CA LYS A 129 1.65 -21.57 10.39
C LYS A 129 2.36 -20.49 9.61
#